data_AF-A0ABC9UGU0-F1
#
_entry.id   AF-A0ABC9UGU0-F1
#
_cell.length_a   1.000
_cell.length_b   1.000
_cell.length_c   1.000
_cell.angle_alpha   90.00
_cell.angle_beta   90.00
_cell.angle_gamma   90.00
#
_symmetry.space_group_name_H-M   'P 1'
#
loop_
_entity.id
_entity.type
_entity.pdbx_description
1 polymer ?
#
loop_
_entity_poly.entity_id
_entity_poly.type
_entity_poly.pdbx_seq_one_letter_code
_entity_poly.pdbx_strand_id
1 'polypeptide(L)' 'MADNQSTQTRPEFTWRFLSASERYPTAKPLVIYVNASSEREARDTMPGVTLIFAARLPLHAFQMLEVRHV' A
#
# COMPACT_ATOMS: atom_id res chain seq x y z
N MET A 1 -13.03 3.29 29.99
CA MET A 1 -11.65 3.39 29.48
C MET A 1 -11.47 2.25 28.50
N ALA A 2 -11.47 2.49 27.19
CA ALA A 2 -11.19 1.44 26.21
C ALA A 2 -9.67 1.32 26.13
N ASP A 3 -9.17 0.13 26.45
CA ASP A 3 -7.75 -0.23 26.33
C ASP A 3 -7.32 0.07 24.89
N ASN A 4 -6.36 0.99 24.74
CA ASN A 4 -5.80 1.34 23.45
C ASN A 4 -4.83 0.22 23.06
N GLN A 5 -5.40 -0.97 22.77
CA GLN A 5 -4.72 -2.10 22.16
C GLN A 5 -4.22 -1.58 20.82
N SER A 6 -3.00 -1.03 20.82
CA SER A 6 -2.24 -0.94 19.59
C SER A 6 -1.94 -2.38 19.21
N THR A 7 -2.86 -3.00 18.48
CA THR A 7 -2.67 -4.24 17.75
C THR A 7 -1.71 -3.92 16.62
N GLN A 8 -0.49 -3.51 16.95
CA GLN A 8 0.59 -3.31 16.01
C GLN A 8 1.07 -4.69 15.58
N THR A 9 0.19 -5.38 14.86
CA THR A 9 0.48 -6.54 14.07
C THR A 9 1.58 -6.10 13.13
N ARG A 10 2.81 -6.56 13.37
CA ARG A 10 3.93 -6.30 12.45
C ARG A 10 3.44 -6.68 11.05
N PRO A 11 3.41 -5.75 10.09
CA PRO A 11 2.85 -6.04 8.78
C PRO A 11 3.67 -7.15 8.13
N GLU A 12 3.05 -8.29 7.85
CA GLU A 12 3.71 -9.46 7.24
C GLU A 12 3.70 -9.39 5.71
N PHE A 13 2.90 -8.47 5.15
CA PHE A 13 2.67 -8.34 3.73
C PHE A 13 2.87 -6.90 3.25
N THR A 14 3.34 -6.80 2.01
CA THR A 14 3.35 -5.57 1.22
C THR A 14 2.19 -5.64 0.22
N TRP A 15 1.25 -4.72 0.34
CA TRP A 15 0.12 -4.55 -0.56
C TRP A 15 0.53 -3.65 -1.71
N ARG A 16 0.39 -4.15 -2.94
CA ARG A 16 0.64 -3.40 -4.16
C ARG A 16 -0.69 -2.90 -4.72
N PHE A 17 -0.77 -1.60 -4.91
CA PHE A 17 -1.90 -0.92 -5.53
C PHE A 17 -1.47 -0.22 -6.82
N LEU A 18 -2.41 -0.12 -7.76
CA LEU A 18 -2.33 0.80 -8.88
C LEU A 18 -3.25 1.97 -8.56
N SER A 19 -2.68 3.17 -8.48
CA SER A 19 -3.49 4.38 -8.48
C SER A 19 -3.82 4.75 -9.91
N ALA A 20 -5.11 4.71 -10.22
CA ALA A 20 -5.66 5.25 -11.45
C ALA A 20 -6.41 6.53 -11.06
N SER A 21 -6.00 7.66 -11.61
CA SER A 21 -6.73 8.91 -11.39
C SER A 21 -7.93 8.94 -12.33
N GLU A 22 -9.14 8.91 -11.78
CA GLU A 22 -10.37 9.07 -12.59
C GLU A 22 -10.43 10.44 -13.28
N ARG A 23 -9.77 11.45 -12.69
CA ARG A 23 -9.66 12.79 -13.30
C ARG A 23 -8.69 12.84 -14.47
N TYR A 24 -7.73 11.92 -14.53
CA TYR A 24 -6.71 11.87 -15.58
C TYR A 24 -6.52 10.42 -16.06
N PRO A 25 -7.47 9.86 -16.83
CA PRO A 25 -7.41 8.47 -17.29
C PRO A 25 -6.22 8.18 -18.22
N THR A 26 -5.67 9.21 -18.87
CA THR A 26 -4.48 9.11 -19.73
C THR A 26 -3.17 9.25 -18.95
N ALA A 27 -3.21 9.62 -17.66
CA ALA A 27 -2.02 9.68 -16.84
C ALA A 27 -1.49 8.27 -16.56
N LYS A 28 -0.17 8.14 -16.49
CA LYS A 28 0.45 6.85 -16.17
C LYS A 28 -0.01 6.39 -14.77
N PRO A 29 -0.53 5.17 -14.63
CA PRO A 29 -0.94 4.66 -13.33
C PRO A 29 0.29 4.55 -12.42
N LEU A 30 0.21 5.14 -11.22
CA LEU A 30 1.30 5.09 -10.26
C LEU A 30 1.17 3.82 -9.42
N VAL A 31 2.26 3.06 -9.34
CA VAL A 31 2.34 1.84 -8.52
C VAL A 31 2.70 2.24 -7.09
N ILE A 32 1.88 1.82 -6.14
CA ILE A 32 2.03 2.14 -4.72
C ILE A 32 2.23 0.84 -3.95
N TYR A 33 3.13 0.86 -2.98
CA TYR A 33 3.40 -0.26 -2.08
C TYR A 33 3.15 0.17 -0.65
N VAL A 34 2.33 -0.59 0.06
CA VAL A 34 1.93 -0.28 1.45
C VAL A 34 2.16 -1.52 2.30
N ASN A 35 2.93 -1.36 3.38
CA ASN A 35 3.13 -2.44 4.34
C ASN A 35 1.97 -2.42 5.34
N ALA A 36 1.15 -3.47 5.32
CA ALA A 36 -0.01 -3.58 6.19
C ALA A 36 -0.37 -5.04 6.43
N SER A 37 -1.02 -5.32 7.56
CA SER A 37 -1.45 -6.68 7.87
C SER A 37 -2.70 -7.06 7.06
N SER A 38 -3.53 -6.07 6.69
CA SER A 38 -4.74 -6.25 5.89
C SER A 38 -4.87 -5.25 4.73
N GLU A 39 -5.59 -5.64 3.67
CA GLU A 39 -5.89 -4.74 2.53
C GLU A 39 -6.59 -3.46 2.97
N ARG A 40 -7.49 -3.57 3.95
CA ARG A 40 -8.25 -2.43 4.47
C ARG A 40 -7.33 -1.41 5.14
N GLU A 41 -6.43 -1.84 6.02
CA GLU A 41 -5.40 -0.96 6.63
C GLU A 41 -4.52 -0.33 5.56
N ALA A 42 -4.16 -1.12 4.53
CA ALA A 42 -3.36 -0.64 3.42
C ALA A 42 -4.08 0.47 2.62
N ARG A 43 -5.39 0.35 2.42
CA ARG A 43 -6.22 1.40 1.80
C ARG A 43 -6.44 2.61 2.72
N ASP A 44 -6.61 2.37 4.01
CA ASP A 44 -6.81 3.43 5.01
C ASP A 44 -5.59 4.35 5.13
N THR A 45 -4.41 3.87 4.76
CA THR A 45 -3.19 4.69 4.66
C THR A 45 -3.30 5.80 3.62
N MET A 46 -4.16 5.67 2.61
CA MET A 46 -4.33 6.65 1.53
C MET A 46 -5.82 6.89 1.23
N PRO A 47 -6.54 7.57 2.13
CA PRO A 47 -7.95 7.87 1.93
C PRO A 47 -8.12 8.88 0.79
N GLY A 48 -9.10 8.66 -0.08
CA GLY A 48 -9.44 9.57 -1.19
C GLY A 48 -8.67 9.35 -2.49
N VAL A 49 -7.80 8.34 -2.55
CA VAL A 49 -7.17 7.89 -3.81
C VAL A 49 -7.87 6.62 -4.30
N THR A 50 -8.23 6.57 -5.58
CA THR A 50 -8.75 5.34 -6.21
C THR A 50 -7.62 4.32 -6.36
N LEU A 51 -7.50 3.44 -5.36
CA LEU A 51 -6.52 2.37 -5.30
C LEU A 51 -7.12 1.05 -5.82
N ILE A 52 -6.59 0.57 -6.93
CA ILE A 52 -6.92 -0.73 -7.51
C ILE A 52 -5.95 -1.76 -6.91
N PHE A 53 -6.49 -2.80 -6.26
CA PHE A 53 -5.66 -3.88 -5.73
C PHE A 53 -4.99 -4.64 -6.89
N ALA A 54 -3.67 -4.77 -6.82
CA ALA A 54 -2.89 -5.44 -7.85
C ALA A 54 -2.26 -6.74 -7.35
N ALA A 55 -1.66 -6.74 -6.16
CA ALA A 55 -1.05 -7.93 -5.57
C ALA A 55 -0.83 -7.80 -4.07
N ARG A 56 -0.77 -8.95 -3.39
CA ARG A 56 -0.25 -9.08 -2.02
C ARG A 56 1.10 -9.79 -2.08
N LEU A 57 2.15 -9.10 -1.67
CA LEU A 57 3.53 -9.58 -1.68
C LEU A 57 3.98 -9.90 -0.24
N PRO A 58 4.87 -10.87 -0.03
CA PRO A 58 5.49 -11.06 1.28
C PRO A 58 6.39 -9.86 1.62
N LEU A 59 6.40 -9.40 2.87
CA LEU A 59 7.15 -8.19 3.31
C LEU A 59 8.64 -8.23 2.90
N HIS A 60 9.23 -9.43 2.86
CA HIS A 60 10.63 -9.63 2.49
C HIS A 60 10.92 -9.50 0.99
N ALA A 61 9.89 -9.50 0.13
CA ALA A 61 10.07 -9.28 -1.31
C ALA A 61 10.46 -7.83 -1.64
N PHE A 62 10.27 -6.88 -0.71
CA PHE A 62 10.42 -5.45 -1.00
C PHE A 62 11.79 -4.84 -0.67
N GLN A 63 12.79 -5.63 -0.24
CA GLN A 63 14.16 -5.12 -0.07
C GLN A 63 14.87 -4.77 -1.39
N MET A 64 14.23 -4.97 -2.56
CA MET A 64 14.88 -4.90 -3.87
C MET A 64 14.26 -3.87 -4.83
N LEU A 65 13.73 -2.75 -4.32
CA LEU A 65 13.44 -1.58 -5.16
C LEU A 65 13.98 -0.29 -4.53
N GLU A 66 15.21 -0.34 -4.00
CA GLU A 66 16.02 0.87 -3.83
C GLU A 66 16.30 1.42 -5.24
N VAL A 67 15.40 2.27 -5.75
CA VAL A 67 15.71 3.12 -6.89
C VAL A 67 16.73 4.13 -6.37
N ARG A 68 18.02 3.78 -6.51
CA ARG A 68 19.11 4.73 -6.41
C ARG A 68 18.87 5.79 -7.46
N HIS A 69 18.34 6.94 -7.04
CA HIS A 69 18.49 8.16 -7.79
C HIS A 69 19.99 8.51 -7.76
N VAL A 70 20.65 8.31 -8.90
CA VAL A 70 21.96 8.92 -9.20
C VAL A 70 21.75 10.31 -9.79
#